data_AF-A0A9E3M8R2-F1
#
_entry.id   AF-A0A9E3M8R2-F1
#
_cell.length_a   1.000
_cell.length_b   1.000
_cell.length_c   1.000
_cell.angle_alpha   90.00
_cell.angle_beta   90.00
_cell.angle_gamma   90.00
#
_symmetry.space_group_name_H-M   'P 1'
#
loop_
_entity.id
_entity.type
_entity.pdbx_description
1 polymer ?
#
loop_
_entity_poly.entity_id
_entity_poly.type
_entity_poly.pdbx_seq_one_letter_code
_entity_poly.pdbx_strand_id
1 'polypeptide(L)'
;MRQIGYALLFGFGGILAAVVYTFVIGFAGAPGAFLSSAAAKRSRDGITPVWGLFLTLAGQLYASLVFVTLVIHFVEARLSSAIGIGKWVAWSVAFLVAVAPSAIALKDAARAERRNVQHSATTLTAPLTALGFFLFKLFPAIMNAGWGWVPMF
;
A
#
# COMPACT_ATOMS: atom_id res chain seq x y z
N MET A 1 6.30 21.41 -21.66
CA MET A 1 5.40 21.96 -20.61
C MET A 1 4.43 20.92 -20.02
N ARG A 2 3.70 20.12 -20.83
CA ARG A 2 2.72 19.13 -20.30
C ARG A 2 3.30 18.12 -19.29
N GLN A 3 4.53 17.63 -19.49
CA GLN A 3 5.15 16.66 -18.58
C GLN A 3 5.45 17.21 -17.18
N ILE A 4 5.86 18.49 -17.08
CA ILE A 4 6.09 19.14 -15.78
C ILE A 4 4.77 19.23 -15.00
N GLY A 5 3.68 19.55 -15.70
CA GLY A 5 2.34 19.54 -15.10
C GLY A 5 1.95 18.17 -14.54
N TYR A 6 2.19 17.09 -15.28
CA TYR A 6 1.92 15.73 -14.79
C TYR A 6 2.83 15.32 -13.64
N ALA A 7 4.11 15.70 -13.65
CA ALA A 7 5.03 15.41 -12.56
C ALA A 7 4.63 16.12 -11.25
N LEU A 8 4.20 17.38 -11.35
CA LEU A 8 3.69 18.13 -10.19
C LEU A 8 2.36 17.55 -9.69
N LEU A 9 1.43 17.24 -10.60
CA LEU A 9 0.17 16.59 -10.26
C LEU A 9 0.42 15.24 -9.58
N PHE A 10 1.38 14.47 -10.08
CA PHE A 10 1.74 13.18 -9.51
C PHE A 10 2.37 13.30 -8.13
N GLY A 11 3.29 14.26 -7.92
CA GLY A 11 3.88 14.50 -6.61
C GLY A 11 2.84 14.93 -5.58
N PHE A 12 2.15 16.06 -5.83
CA PHE A 12 1.20 16.62 -4.86
C PHE A 12 -0.11 15.82 -4.80
N GLY A 13 -0.70 15.52 -5.95
CA GLY A 13 -1.95 14.76 -6.05
C GLY A 13 -1.76 13.30 -5.63
N GLY A 14 -0.60 12.69 -5.91
CA GLY A 14 -0.27 11.35 -5.46
C GLY A 14 -0.14 11.25 -3.94
N ILE A 15 0.49 12.24 -3.29
CA ILE A 15 0.55 12.28 -1.81
C ILE A 15 -0.85 12.48 -1.22
N LEU A 16 -1.67 13.37 -1.78
CA LEU A 16 -3.05 13.56 -1.32
C LEU A 16 -3.87 12.28 -1.46
N ALA A 17 -3.78 11.61 -2.62
CA ALA A 17 -4.40 10.31 -2.86
C ALA A 17 -3.90 9.27 -1.86
N ALA A 18 -2.59 9.27 -1.57
CA ALA A 18 -2.01 8.35 -0.61
C ALA A 18 -2.57 8.56 0.81
N VAL A 19 -2.76 9.81 1.25
CA VAL A 19 -3.38 10.12 2.55
C VAL A 19 -4.81 9.57 2.59
N VAL A 20 -5.61 9.76 1.55
CA VAL A 20 -6.98 9.20 1.49
C VAL A 20 -6.94 7.67 1.46
N TYR A 21 -5.96 7.08 0.78
CA TYR A 21 -5.85 5.63 0.64
C TYR A 21 -5.43 4.93 1.94
N THR A 22 -4.84 5.65 2.92
CA THR A 22 -4.57 5.08 4.25
C THR A 22 -5.85 4.56 4.92
N PHE A 23 -6.97 5.26 4.74
CA PHE A 23 -8.28 4.83 5.25
C PHE A 23 -8.74 3.54 4.56
N VAL A 24 -8.53 3.41 3.25
CA VAL A 24 -8.87 2.19 2.49
C VAL A 24 -8.09 0.99 3.02
N ILE A 25 -6.79 1.16 3.29
CA ILE A 25 -5.96 0.12 3.91
C ILE A 25 -6.50 -0.25 5.29
N GLY A 26 -6.87 0.75 6.11
CA GLY A 26 -7.48 0.53 7.42
C GLY A 26 -8.78 -0.28 7.35
N PHE A 27 -9.67 0.06 6.41
CA PHE A 27 -10.92 -0.67 6.16
C PHE A 27 -10.67 -2.09 5.67
N ALA A 28 -9.72 -2.29 4.77
CA ALA A 28 -9.38 -3.62 4.27
C ALA A 28 -8.85 -4.56 5.38
N GLY A 29 -8.19 -4.00 6.40
CA GLY A 29 -7.74 -4.74 7.59
C GLY A 29 -8.81 -4.91 8.68
N ALA A 30 -9.91 -4.16 8.64
CA ALA A 30 -10.91 -4.15 9.71
C ALA A 30 -11.56 -5.52 10.01
N PRO A 31 -11.95 -6.33 9.01
CA PRO A 31 -12.57 -7.63 9.26
C PRO A 31 -11.68 -8.58 10.10
N GLY A 32 -10.38 -8.63 9.82
CA GLY A 32 -9.43 -9.46 10.57
C GLY A 32 -9.22 -8.97 12.00
N ALA A 33 -9.22 -7.65 12.21
CA ALA A 33 -9.12 -7.04 13.53
C ALA A 33 -10.36 -7.30 14.39
N PHE A 34 -11.56 -7.23 13.79
CA PHE A 34 -12.80 -7.61 14.46
C PHE A 34 -12.80 -9.08 14.85
N LEU A 35 -12.34 -9.97 13.96
CA LEU A 35 -12.22 -11.39 14.28
C LEU A 35 -11.25 -11.64 15.45
N SER A 36 -10.07 -11.01 15.42
CA SER A 36 -9.07 -11.15 16.49
C SER A 36 -9.58 -10.65 17.83
N SER A 37 -10.23 -9.49 17.86
CA SER A 37 -10.78 -8.89 19.09
C SER A 37 -11.98 -9.66 19.64
N ALA A 38 -12.88 -10.15 18.78
CA ALA A 38 -13.98 -11.01 19.19
C ALA A 38 -13.48 -12.34 19.78
N ALA A 39 -12.45 -12.92 19.16
CA ALA A 39 -11.84 -14.15 19.63
C ALA A 39 -11.11 -13.99 20.97
N ALA A 40 -10.35 -12.89 21.14
CA ALA A 40 -9.65 -12.59 22.39
C ALA A 40 -10.59 -12.43 23.60
N LYS A 41 -11.84 -12.05 23.38
CA LYS A 41 -12.87 -11.98 24.43
C LYS A 41 -13.46 -13.34 24.79
N ARG A 42 -13.45 -14.31 23.86
CA ARG A 42 -14.22 -15.56 23.97
C ARG A 42 -13.37 -16.78 24.27
N SER A 43 -12.08 -16.76 23.92
CA SER A 43 -11.17 -17.87 24.14
C SER A 43 -9.85 -17.39 24.75
N ARG A 44 -9.34 -18.16 25.72
CA ARG A 44 -7.99 -17.99 26.30
C ARG A 44 -6.92 -18.65 25.41
N ASP A 45 -7.33 -19.41 24.40
CA ASP A 45 -6.42 -20.09 23.48
C ASP A 45 -5.83 -19.09 22.48
N GLY A 46 -4.51 -18.90 22.54
CA GLY A 46 -3.77 -17.91 21.76
C GLY A 46 -3.72 -18.15 20.24
N ILE A 47 -4.47 -19.12 19.70
CA ILE A 47 -4.43 -19.51 18.28
C ILE A 47 -5.38 -18.65 17.43
N THR A 48 -6.58 -18.36 17.90
CA THR A 48 -7.57 -17.57 17.14
C THR A 48 -7.17 -16.09 16.91
N PRO A 49 -6.44 -15.41 17.82
CA PRO A 49 -5.92 -14.06 17.58
C PRO A 49 -4.96 -13.98 16.38
N VAL A 50 -4.24 -15.07 16.09
CA VAL A 50 -3.24 -15.17 15.01
C VAL A 50 -3.92 -15.19 13.63
N TRP A 51 -5.03 -15.91 13.48
CA TRP A 51 -5.78 -15.91 12.22
C TRP A 51 -6.35 -14.52 11.88
N GLY A 52 -6.83 -13.79 12.89
CA GLY A 52 -7.26 -12.41 12.70
C GLY A 52 -6.13 -11.48 12.27
N LEU A 53 -4.91 -11.69 12.79
CA LEU A 53 -3.72 -10.96 12.34
C LEU A 53 -3.39 -11.26 10.87
N PHE A 54 -3.38 -12.52 10.47
CA PHE A 54 -3.12 -12.89 9.08
C PHE A 54 -4.15 -12.31 8.11
N LEU A 55 -5.43 -12.37 8.46
CA LEU A 55 -6.49 -11.78 7.63
C LEU A 55 -6.35 -10.26 7.54
N THR A 56 -6.00 -9.60 8.64
CA THR A 56 -5.74 -8.15 8.66
C THR A 56 -4.56 -7.80 7.77
N LEU A 57 -3.44 -8.51 7.91
CA LEU A 57 -2.24 -8.33 7.11
C LEU A 57 -2.52 -8.54 5.62
N ALA A 58 -3.23 -9.62 5.27
CA ALA A 58 -3.58 -9.94 3.89
C ALA A 58 -4.44 -8.83 3.27
N GLY A 59 -5.47 -8.34 3.97
CA GLY A 59 -6.33 -7.26 3.50
C GLY A 59 -5.57 -5.95 3.33
N GLN A 60 -4.79 -5.54 4.34
CA GLN A 60 -3.97 -4.32 4.29
C GLN A 60 -2.91 -4.38 3.18
N LEU A 61 -2.23 -5.51 3.04
CA LEU A 61 -1.22 -5.72 2.00
C LEU A 61 -1.86 -5.72 0.61
N TYR A 62 -2.96 -6.44 0.41
CA TYR A 62 -3.64 -6.48 -0.88
C TYR A 62 -4.07 -5.08 -1.34
N ALA A 63 -4.71 -4.31 -0.45
CA ALA A 63 -5.07 -2.92 -0.72
C ALA A 63 -3.85 -2.05 -1.01
N SER A 64 -2.77 -2.19 -0.23
CA SER A 64 -1.54 -1.43 -0.46
C SER A 64 -0.94 -1.73 -1.83
N LEU A 65 -0.96 -3.00 -2.25
CA LEU A 65 -0.48 -3.42 -3.56
C LEU A 65 -1.37 -2.93 -4.72
N VAL A 66 -2.69 -2.80 -4.52
CA VAL A 66 -3.58 -2.12 -5.49
C VAL A 66 -3.09 -0.69 -5.75
N PHE A 67 -2.77 0.05 -4.68
CA PHE A 67 -2.28 1.42 -4.82
C PHE A 67 -0.92 1.48 -5.52
N VAL A 68 -0.01 0.55 -5.20
CA VAL A 68 1.26 0.37 -5.92
C VAL A 68 1.01 0.17 -7.42
N THR A 69 0.09 -0.71 -7.81
CA THR A 69 -0.27 -0.94 -9.21
C THR A 69 -0.80 0.32 -9.89
N LEU A 70 -1.71 1.06 -9.24
CA LEU A 70 -2.23 2.34 -9.76
C LEU A 70 -1.10 3.33 -10.05
N VAL A 71 -0.15 3.44 -9.12
CA VAL A 71 1.01 4.34 -9.25
C VAL A 71 1.92 3.91 -10.40
N ILE A 72 2.22 2.60 -10.51
CA ILE A 72 3.03 2.05 -11.60
C ILE A 72 2.37 2.33 -12.96
N HIS A 73 1.09 1.99 -13.11
CA HIS A 73 0.35 2.23 -14.34
C HIS A 73 0.34 3.71 -14.74
N PHE A 74 0.10 4.61 -13.78
CA PHE A 74 0.10 6.05 -14.04
C PHE A 74 1.47 6.53 -14.56
N VAL A 75 2.57 6.09 -13.93
CA VAL A 75 3.92 6.48 -14.32
C VAL A 75 4.27 5.91 -15.71
N GLU A 76 3.89 4.68 -15.99
CA GLU A 76 4.13 4.06 -17.30
C GLU A 76 3.32 4.74 -18.41
N ALA A 77 2.07 5.11 -18.16
CA ALA A 77 1.23 5.76 -19.16
C ALA A 77 1.60 7.24 -19.37
N ARG A 78 1.93 7.97 -18.30
CA ARG A 78 2.05 9.44 -18.34
C ARG A 78 3.48 9.96 -18.30
N LEU A 79 4.43 9.17 -17.80
CA LEU A 79 5.81 9.59 -17.58
C LEU A 79 6.85 8.69 -18.27
N SER A 80 6.44 7.71 -19.08
CA SER A 80 7.34 6.79 -19.80
C SER A 80 8.30 7.48 -20.77
N SER A 81 7.92 8.64 -21.31
CA SER A 81 8.75 9.44 -22.21
C SER A 81 9.93 10.15 -21.52
N ALA A 82 10.04 10.10 -20.20
CA ALA A 82 11.19 10.66 -19.50
C ALA A 82 12.46 9.82 -19.80
N ILE A 83 13.57 10.50 -20.08
CA ILE A 83 14.87 9.87 -20.39
C ILE A 83 15.95 10.30 -19.39
N GLY A 84 17.01 9.49 -19.28
CA GLY A 84 18.17 9.78 -18.42
C GLY A 84 17.78 10.00 -16.96
N ILE A 85 18.29 11.09 -16.37
CA ILE A 85 18.07 11.45 -14.96
C ILE A 85 16.57 11.67 -14.65
N GLY A 86 15.81 12.24 -15.59
CA GLY A 86 14.38 12.50 -15.39
C GLY A 86 13.56 11.22 -15.15
N LYS A 87 13.95 10.12 -15.80
CA LYS A 87 13.34 8.80 -15.58
C LYS A 87 13.57 8.31 -14.16
N TRP A 88 14.80 8.42 -13.66
CA TRP A 88 15.14 8.02 -12.29
C TRP A 88 14.35 8.84 -11.27
N VAL A 89 14.30 10.17 -11.43
CA VAL A 89 13.52 11.05 -10.55
C VAL A 89 12.04 10.66 -10.54
N ALA A 90 11.44 10.41 -11.71
CA ALA A 90 10.03 10.00 -11.79
C ALA A 90 9.75 8.69 -11.03
N TRP A 91 10.61 7.68 -11.20
CA TRP A 91 10.48 6.40 -10.50
C TRP A 91 10.76 6.50 -9.00
N SER A 92 11.69 7.36 -8.57
CA SER A 92 11.91 7.64 -7.15
C SER A 92 10.68 8.29 -6.50
N VAL A 93 10.09 9.30 -7.15
CA VAL A 93 8.84 9.91 -6.68
C VAL A 93 7.71 8.87 -6.66
N ALA A 94 7.64 8.00 -7.67
CA ALA A 94 6.64 6.96 -7.74
C ALA A 94 6.74 5.96 -6.59
N PHE A 95 7.96 5.53 -6.27
CA PHE A 95 8.21 4.68 -5.11
C PHE A 95 7.73 5.35 -3.81
N LEU A 96 8.09 6.62 -3.59
CA LEU A 96 7.68 7.35 -2.40
C LEU A 96 6.16 7.50 -2.30
N VAL A 97 5.50 7.86 -3.40
CA VAL A 97 4.04 7.96 -3.46
C VAL A 97 3.40 6.60 -3.20
N ALA A 98 3.85 5.53 -3.86
CA ALA A 98 3.27 4.20 -3.74
C ALA A 98 3.37 3.62 -2.32
N VAL A 99 4.47 3.88 -1.61
CA VAL A 99 4.69 3.38 -0.24
C VAL A 99 4.06 4.30 0.81
N ALA A 100 3.80 5.57 0.48
CA ALA A 100 3.28 6.58 1.41
C ALA A 100 2.06 6.13 2.22
N PRO A 101 1.01 5.49 1.66
CA PRO A 101 -0.14 5.08 2.47
C PRO A 101 0.25 4.13 3.61
N SER A 102 1.04 3.11 3.30
CA SER A 102 1.49 2.13 4.30
C SER A 102 2.46 2.73 5.32
N ALA A 103 3.30 3.69 4.90
CA ALA A 103 4.23 4.40 5.78
C ALA A 103 3.51 5.38 6.73
N ILE A 104 2.50 6.09 6.25
CA ILE A 104 1.65 6.97 7.06
C ILE A 104 0.88 6.12 8.09
N ALA A 105 0.27 5.02 7.64
CA ALA A 105 -0.42 4.09 8.53
C ALA A 105 0.51 3.53 9.62
N LEU A 106 1.77 3.23 9.28
CA LEU A 106 2.78 2.76 10.24
C LEU A 106 3.13 3.83 11.27
N LYS A 107 3.27 5.09 10.84
CA LYS A 107 3.52 6.22 11.74
C LYS A 107 2.38 6.41 12.74
N ASP A 108 1.14 6.26 12.29
CA ASP A 108 -0.04 6.35 13.16
C ASP A 108 -0.11 5.16 14.12
N ALA A 109 0.21 3.96 13.64
CA ALA A 109 0.31 2.74 14.44
C ALA A 109 1.35 2.86 15.57
N ALA A 110 2.48 3.53 15.33
CA ALA A 110 3.53 3.73 16.34
C ALA A 110 3.08 4.63 17.52
N ARG A 111 2.00 5.40 17.34
CA ARG A 111 1.44 6.31 18.37
C ARG A 111 0.25 5.72 19.12
N ALA A 112 -0.28 4.60 18.66
CA ALA A 112 -1.49 3.99 19.18
C ALA A 112 -1.19 2.87 20.20
N GLU A 113 -2.24 2.32 20.81
CA GLU A 113 -2.11 1.27 21.83
C GLU A 113 -1.43 0.00 21.27
N ARG A 114 -0.43 -0.50 21.99
CA ARG A 114 0.42 -1.65 21.58
C ARG A 114 -0.34 -2.97 21.36
N ARG A 115 -1.61 -3.08 21.74
CA ARG A 115 -2.41 -4.32 21.63
C ARG A 115 -3.35 -4.38 20.43
N ASN A 116 -3.36 -3.37 19.56
CA ASN A 116 -4.22 -3.40 18.37
C ASN A 116 -3.57 -4.22 17.24
N VAL A 117 -4.23 -5.30 16.84
CA VAL A 117 -3.81 -6.23 15.77
C VAL A 117 -3.60 -5.52 14.43
N GLN A 118 -4.34 -4.44 14.15
CA GLN A 118 -4.13 -3.63 12.94
C GLN A 118 -2.75 -2.98 12.89
N HIS A 119 -2.23 -2.53 14.04
CA HIS A 119 -0.92 -1.89 14.12
C HIS A 119 0.21 -2.90 13.95
N SER A 120 0.06 -4.09 14.52
CA SER A 120 0.98 -5.20 14.30
C SER A 120 1.02 -5.61 12.82
N ALA A 121 -0.13 -5.73 12.16
CA ALA A 121 -0.20 -6.03 10.73
C ALA A 121 0.48 -4.93 9.89
N THR A 122 0.21 -3.65 10.21
CA THR A 122 0.77 -2.50 9.49
C THR A 122 2.31 -2.49 9.50
N THR A 123 2.92 -2.96 10.60
CA THR A 123 4.39 -3.08 10.75
C THR A 123 5.00 -4.02 9.69
N LEU A 124 4.25 -5.04 9.26
CA LEU A 124 4.65 -5.94 8.18
C LEU A 124 4.17 -5.44 6.81
N THR A 125 3.01 -4.79 6.74
CA THR A 125 2.46 -4.27 5.48
C THR A 125 3.39 -3.24 4.82
N ALA A 126 3.97 -2.31 5.57
CA ALA A 126 4.83 -1.27 5.02
C ALA A 126 6.08 -1.82 4.28
N PRO A 127 6.95 -2.65 4.89
CA PRO A 127 8.09 -3.22 4.18
C PRO A 127 7.66 -4.13 3.03
N LEU A 128 6.58 -4.90 3.18
CA LEU A 128 6.05 -5.76 2.10
C LEU A 128 5.50 -4.95 0.92
N THR A 129 4.93 -3.76 1.17
CA THR A 129 4.47 -2.85 0.12
C THR A 129 5.66 -2.30 -0.68
N ALA A 130 6.73 -1.90 0.01
CA ALA A 130 7.96 -1.46 -0.65
C ALA A 130 8.58 -2.57 -1.51
N LEU A 131 8.64 -3.81 -1.00
CA LEU A 131 9.08 -4.97 -1.78
C LEU A 131 8.16 -5.25 -2.96
N GLY A 132 6.85 -5.14 -2.76
CA GLY A 132 5.83 -5.31 -3.79
C GLY A 132 5.99 -4.34 -4.95
N PHE A 133 6.34 -3.07 -4.69
CA PHE A 133 6.64 -2.10 -5.73
C PHE A 133 7.76 -2.57 -6.67
N PHE A 134 8.89 -3.00 -6.11
CA PHE A 134 10.00 -3.51 -6.92
C PHE A 134 9.62 -4.81 -7.62
N LEU A 135 8.90 -5.71 -6.96
CA LEU A 135 8.44 -6.97 -7.54
C LEU A 135 7.55 -6.73 -8.75
N PHE A 136 6.54 -5.86 -8.63
CA PHE A 136 5.65 -5.52 -9.74
C PHE A 136 6.37 -4.81 -10.87
N LYS A 137 7.31 -3.92 -10.53
CA LYS A 137 8.05 -3.19 -11.56
C LYS A 137 9.02 -4.09 -12.34
N LEU A 138 9.68 -5.04 -11.68
CA LEU A 138 10.64 -5.96 -12.32
C LEU A 138 9.94 -7.16 -12.98
N PHE A 139 8.79 -7.59 -12.44
CA PHE A 139 8.04 -8.76 -12.89
C PHE A 139 6.56 -8.41 -13.12
N PRO A 140 6.22 -7.69 -14.21
CA PRO A 140 4.86 -7.24 -14.47
C PRO A 140 3.85 -8.38 -14.63
N ALA A 141 4.31 -9.61 -14.95
CA ALA A 141 3.46 -10.80 -14.97
C ALA A 141 2.81 -11.08 -13.59
N ILE A 142 3.53 -10.85 -12.49
CA ILE A 142 3.01 -11.02 -11.12
C ILE A 142 1.93 -9.97 -10.83
N MET A 143 2.20 -8.73 -11.21
CA MET A 143 1.25 -7.62 -11.07
C MET A 143 -0.03 -7.91 -11.84
N ASN A 144 0.07 -8.33 -13.10
CA ASN A 144 -1.08 -8.61 -13.95
C ASN A 144 -1.91 -9.81 -13.46
N ALA A 145 -1.25 -10.83 -12.91
CA ALA A 145 -1.94 -12.00 -12.37
C ALA A 145 -2.84 -11.68 -11.17
N GLY A 146 -2.39 -10.84 -10.24
CA GLY A 146 -3.17 -10.49 -9.03
C GLY A 146 -4.01 -9.21 -9.14
N TRP A 147 -3.60 -8.29 -10.03
CA TRP A 147 -4.12 -6.92 -10.12
C TRP A 147 -4.40 -6.47 -11.56
N GLY A 148 -4.52 -7.39 -12.53
CA GLY A 148 -4.82 -7.04 -13.92
C GLY A 148 -6.17 -6.34 -14.14
N TRP A 149 -7.06 -6.36 -13.14
CA TRP A 149 -8.30 -5.60 -13.13
C TRP A 149 -8.10 -4.11 -12.78
N VAL A 150 -6.94 -3.73 -12.22
CA VAL A 150 -6.62 -2.35 -11.88
C VAL A 150 -6.40 -1.57 -13.18
N PRO A 151 -7.10 -0.45 -13.40
CA PRO A 151 -7.06 0.18 -14.72
C PRO A 151 -5.68 0.77 -15.05
N MET A 152 -5.38 0.81 -16.35
CA MET A 152 -4.23 1.49 -16.93
C MET A 152 -4.71 2.86 -17.43
N PHE A 153 -4.32 3.97 -16.79
CA PHE A 153 -4.75 5.33 -17.17
C PHE A 153 -3.59 6.22 -17.61
#